data_AF-A0A0P9CNB7-F1
#
_entry.id   AF-A0A0P9CNB7-F1
#
_cell.length_a   1.000
_cell.length_b   1.000
_cell.length_c   1.000
_cell.angle_alpha   90.00
_cell.angle_beta   90.00
_cell.angle_gamma   90.00
#
_symmetry.space_group_name_H-M   'P 1'
#
loop_
_entity.id
_entity.type
_entity.pdbx_description
1 polymer ?
#
loop_
_entity_poly.entity_id
_entity_poly.type
_entity_poly.pdbx_seq_one_letter_code
_entity_poly.pdbx_strand_id
1 'polypeptide(L)'
;MNNEQRILCLAARLQISPAAERELKERLRGPIDWERLWQQGHLHEVLPQLATTMRRLASEVTPPAEWRVRAQRRLYATLIRNTTLADALLEILNTFRAAGVIGIPVKGLVLAETLYGGLGMRSLGDLDVLVRPADLPAARAALARLQFAQEDEPGF
;
A
#
# COMPACT_ATOMS: atom_id res chain seq x y z
N MET A 1 0.52 -24.65 1.97
CA MET A 1 -0.16 -23.46 1.41
C MET A 1 -1.49 -23.91 0.83
N ASN A 2 -2.62 -23.37 1.30
CA ASN A 2 -3.95 -23.69 0.77
C ASN A 2 -4.23 -22.94 -0.55
N ASN A 3 -5.42 -23.14 -1.14
CA ASN A 3 -5.78 -22.50 -2.40
C ASN A 3 -5.82 -20.97 -2.29
N GLU A 4 -6.45 -20.42 -1.25
CA GLU A 4 -6.58 -18.97 -1.03
C GLU A 4 -5.23 -18.28 -0.85
N GLN A 5 -4.31 -18.89 -0.11
CA GLN A 5 -2.94 -18.39 0.08
C GLN A 5 -2.18 -18.39 -1.25
N ARG A 6 -2.35 -19.43 -2.08
CA ARG A 6 -1.72 -19.45 -3.41
C ARG A 6 -2.32 -18.41 -4.34
N ILE A 7 -3.65 -18.27 -4.36
CA ILE A 7 -4.35 -17.18 -5.07
C ILE A 7 -3.79 -15.84 -4.62
N LEU A 8 -3.64 -15.62 -3.31
CA LEU A 8 -3.10 -14.38 -2.77
C LEU A 8 -1.67 -14.10 -3.25
N CYS A 9 -0.77 -15.09 -3.16
CA CYS A 9 0.61 -14.94 -3.64
C CYS A 9 0.70 -14.66 -5.14
N LEU A 10 -0.23 -15.18 -5.95
CA LEU A 10 -0.28 -14.93 -7.39
C LEU A 10 -0.89 -13.54 -7.67
N ALA A 11 -1.99 -13.20 -7.00
CA ALA A 11 -2.74 -11.97 -7.22
C ALA A 11 -2.05 -10.72 -6.65
N ALA A 12 -1.18 -10.89 -5.65
CA ALA A 12 -0.38 -9.81 -5.06
C ALA A 12 0.86 -9.43 -5.90
N ARG A 13 1.11 -10.10 -7.03
CA ARG A 13 2.21 -9.75 -7.93
C ARG A 13 1.88 -8.51 -8.75
N LEU A 14 2.84 -7.59 -8.82
CA LEU A 14 2.77 -6.42 -9.70
C LEU A 14 3.04 -6.79 -11.15
N GLN A 15 4.03 -7.65 -11.36
CA GLN A 15 4.36 -8.22 -12.66
C GLN A 15 4.10 -9.72 -12.58
N ILE A 16 3.04 -10.16 -13.25
CA ILE A 16 2.64 -11.56 -13.30
C ILE A 16 3.11 -12.17 -14.62
N SER A 17 3.82 -13.30 -14.54
CA SER A 17 4.22 -14.03 -15.76
C SER A 17 3.00 -14.71 -16.38
N PRO A 18 3.01 -14.99 -17.70
CA PRO A 18 1.90 -15.69 -18.34
C PRO A 18 1.58 -17.05 -17.71
N ALA A 19 2.60 -17.76 -17.21
CA ALA A 19 2.41 -19.02 -16.51
C ALA A 19 1.72 -18.84 -15.14
N ALA A 20 2.15 -17.84 -14.36
CA ALA A 20 1.54 -17.52 -13.08
C ALA A 20 0.10 -17.01 -13.23
N GLU A 21 -0.19 -16.26 -14.29
CA GLU A 21 -1.54 -15.79 -14.58
C GLU A 21 -2.47 -16.93 -14.99
N ARG A 22 -2.00 -17.88 -15.80
CA ARG A 22 -2.78 -19.10 -16.09
C ARG A 22 -3.09 -19.88 -14.82
N GLU A 23 -2.09 -20.09 -13.96
CA GLU A 23 -2.30 -20.77 -12.67
C GLU A 23 -3.34 -20.03 -11.80
N LEU A 24 -3.26 -18.69 -11.74
CA LEU A 24 -4.22 -17.88 -11.00
C LEU A 24 -5.63 -18.09 -11.54
N LYS A 25 -5.82 -18.02 -12.86
CA LYS A 25 -7.13 -18.21 -13.50
C LYS A 25 -7.70 -19.61 -13.25
N GLU A 26 -6.87 -20.65 -13.36
CA GLU A 26 -7.28 -22.03 -13.08
C GLU A 26 -7.76 -22.20 -11.64
N ARG A 27 -7.02 -21.63 -10.68
CA ARG A 27 -7.40 -21.69 -9.25
C ARG A 27 -8.67 -20.91 -8.94
N LEU A 28 -8.87 -19.78 -9.62
CA LEU A 28 -10.05 -18.95 -9.43
C LEU A 28 -11.34 -19.66 -9.90
N ARG A 29 -11.25 -20.60 -10.85
CA ARG A 29 -12.41 -21.40 -11.32
C ARG A 29 -12.86 -22.47 -10.32
N GLY A 30 -12.02 -22.81 -9.35
CA GLY A 30 -12.36 -23.73 -8.27
C GLY A 30 -13.21 -23.09 -7.17
N PRO A 31 -13.64 -23.86 -6.17
CA PRO A 31 -14.26 -23.29 -4.97
C PRO A 31 -13.26 -22.39 -4.24
N ILE A 32 -13.72 -21.21 -3.83
CA ILE A 32 -12.94 -20.21 -3.09
C ILE A 32 -13.67 -19.87 -1.81
N ASP A 33 -12.95 -19.93 -0.69
CA ASP A 33 -13.37 -19.29 0.55
C ASP A 33 -13.03 -17.79 0.48
N TRP A 34 -14.00 -16.99 0.07
CA TRP A 34 -13.82 -15.54 -0.15
C TRP A 34 -13.54 -14.76 1.13
N GLU A 35 -14.06 -15.22 2.28
CA GLU A 35 -13.79 -14.56 3.56
C GLU A 35 -12.38 -14.88 4.02
N ARG A 36 -11.94 -16.14 3.91
CA ARG A 36 -10.56 -16.50 4.20
C ARG A 36 -9.58 -15.76 3.30
N LEU A 37 -9.86 -15.67 2.00
CA LEU A 37 -9.03 -14.91 1.06
C LEU A 37 -8.94 -13.44 1.48
N TRP A 38 -10.05 -12.84 1.91
CA TRP A 38 -10.03 -11.49 2.45
C TRP A 38 -9.16 -11.39 3.72
N GLN A 39 -9.39 -12.25 4.71
CA GLN A 39 -8.67 -12.22 5.98
C GLN A 39 -7.16 -12.35 5.78
N GLN A 40 -6.72 -13.24 4.89
CA GLN A 40 -5.31 -13.38 4.54
C GLN A 40 -4.79 -12.14 3.80
N GLY A 41 -5.56 -11.58 2.86
CA GLY A 41 -5.19 -10.35 2.18
C GLY A 41 -5.06 -9.16 3.13
N HIS A 42 -5.90 -9.10 4.17
CA HIS A 42 -5.85 -8.09 5.22
C HIS A 42 -4.60 -8.26 6.09
N LEU A 43 -4.37 -9.47 6.59
CA LEU A 43 -3.24 -9.80 7.44
C LEU A 43 -1.88 -9.49 6.77
N HIS A 44 -1.79 -9.72 5.46
CA HIS A 44 -0.56 -9.47 4.69
C HIS A 44 -0.54 -8.09 4.02
N GLU A 45 -1.50 -7.22 4.30
CA GLU A 45 -1.59 -5.84 3.78
C GLU A 45 -1.61 -5.70 2.24
N VAL A 46 -2.10 -6.73 1.54
CA VAL A 46 -2.15 -6.79 0.07
C VAL A 46 -3.56 -6.64 -0.51
N LEU A 47 -4.56 -6.27 0.31
CA LEU A 47 -5.94 -6.09 -0.16
C LEU A 47 -6.10 -5.15 -1.36
N PRO A 48 -5.44 -3.97 -1.43
CA PRO A 48 -5.59 -3.10 -2.60
C PRO A 48 -5.10 -3.79 -3.88
N GLN A 49 -3.96 -4.49 -3.80
CA GLN A 49 -3.42 -5.24 -4.93
C GLN A 49 -4.32 -6.42 -5.33
N LEU A 50 -4.85 -7.16 -4.34
CA LEU A 50 -5.81 -8.24 -4.57
C LEU A 50 -7.07 -7.71 -5.26
N ALA A 51 -7.64 -6.60 -4.77
CA ALA A 51 -8.82 -5.96 -5.34
C ALA A 51 -8.59 -5.50 -6.78
N THR A 52 -7.43 -4.92 -7.08
CA THR A 52 -7.03 -4.55 -8.44
C THR A 52 -6.94 -5.77 -9.34
N THR A 53 -6.27 -6.84 -8.90
CA THR A 53 -6.14 -8.05 -9.71
C THR A 53 -7.49 -8.69 -9.98
N MET A 54 -8.38 -8.76 -8.97
CA MET A 54 -9.74 -9.27 -9.16
C MET A 54 -10.57 -8.40 -10.12
N ARG A 55 -10.44 -7.06 -10.07
CA ARG A 55 -11.07 -6.16 -11.06
C ARG A 55 -10.55 -6.41 -12.47
N ARG A 56 -9.25 -6.60 -12.64
CA ARG A 56 -8.62 -6.89 -13.95
C ARG A 56 -9.09 -8.24 -14.53
N LEU A 57 -9.38 -9.21 -13.66
CA LEU A 57 -9.82 -10.55 -14.01
C LEU A 57 -11.35 -10.73 -13.92
N ALA A 58 -12.13 -9.64 -13.92
CA ALA A 58 -13.58 -9.70 -13.73
C ALA A 58 -14.32 -10.54 -14.79
N SER A 59 -13.72 -10.74 -15.98
CA SER A 59 -14.26 -11.63 -17.02
C SER A 59 -14.06 -13.12 -16.74
N GLU A 60 -13.12 -13.49 -15.87
CA GLU A 60 -12.81 -14.89 -15.55
C GLU A 60 -13.61 -15.37 -14.34
N VAL A 61 -13.69 -14.53 -13.30
CA VAL A 61 -14.41 -14.82 -12.05
C VAL A 61 -15.02 -13.55 -11.50
N THR A 62 -16.26 -13.67 -11.06
CA THR A 62 -16.98 -12.61 -10.36
C THR A 62 -17.04 -12.97 -8.87
N PRO A 63 -16.28 -12.29 -7.98
CA PRO A 63 -16.40 -12.47 -6.53
C PRO A 63 -17.82 -12.16 -6.05
N PRO A 64 -18.27 -12.63 -4.87
CA PRO A 64 -19.55 -12.26 -4.28
C PRO A 64 -19.76 -10.74 -4.20
N ALA A 65 -21.01 -10.28 -4.30
CA ALA A 65 -21.32 -8.84 -4.36
C ALA A 65 -20.78 -8.06 -3.15
N GLU A 66 -20.96 -8.62 -1.95
CA GLU A 66 -20.43 -8.07 -0.70
C GLU A 66 -18.89 -7.93 -0.73
N TRP A 67 -18.19 -8.91 -1.28
CA TRP A 67 -16.73 -8.89 -1.41
C TRP A 67 -16.32 -7.76 -2.34
N ARG A 68 -17.00 -7.59 -3.48
CA ARG A 68 -16.70 -6.51 -4.45
C ARG A 68 -16.91 -5.12 -3.84
N VAL A 69 -17.99 -4.92 -3.09
CA VAL A 69 -18.25 -3.65 -2.38
C VAL A 69 -17.17 -3.36 -1.36
N ARG A 70 -16.78 -4.37 -0.56
CA ARG A 70 -15.70 -4.26 0.43
C ARG A 70 -14.36 -3.95 -0.22
N ALA A 71 -14.04 -4.60 -1.34
CA ALA A 71 -12.83 -4.37 -2.12
C ALA A 71 -12.78 -2.94 -2.69
N GLN A 72 -13.88 -2.44 -3.25
CA GLN A 72 -13.99 -1.07 -3.74
C GLN A 72 -13.80 -0.05 -2.60
N ARG A 73 -14.45 -0.26 -1.45
CA ARG A 73 -14.24 0.59 -0.25
C ARG A 73 -12.79 0.59 0.20
N ARG A 74 -12.10 -0.56 0.16
CA ARG A 74 -10.68 -0.65 0.52
C ARG A 74 -9.79 0.12 -0.43
N LEU A 75 -10.05 0.09 -1.74
CA LEU A 75 -9.32 0.89 -2.72
C LEU A 75 -9.49 2.39 -2.46
N TYR A 76 -10.72 2.85 -2.22
CA TYR A 76 -10.98 4.26 -1.88
C TYR A 76 -10.34 4.68 -0.56
N ALA A 77 -10.46 3.87 0.48
CA ALA A 77 -9.83 4.17 1.77
C ALA A 77 -8.30 4.25 1.65
N THR A 78 -7.69 3.38 0.84
CA THR A 78 -6.25 3.41 0.56
C THR A 78 -5.87 4.68 -0.20
N LEU A 79 -6.64 5.05 -1.23
CA LEU A 79 -6.40 6.27 -1.99
C LEU A 79 -6.48 7.51 -1.10
N ILE A 80 -7.56 7.66 -0.31
CA ILE A 80 -7.75 8.81 0.59
C ILE A 80 -6.59 8.91 1.58
N ARG A 81 -6.26 7.80 2.27
CA ARG A 81 -5.15 7.75 3.23
C ARG A 81 -3.84 8.18 2.57
N ASN A 82 -3.53 7.63 1.41
CA ASN A 82 -2.27 7.91 0.73
C ASN A 82 -2.21 9.34 0.19
N THR A 83 -3.33 9.92 -0.23
CA THR A 83 -3.39 11.34 -0.58
C THR A 83 -3.06 12.21 0.65
N THR A 84 -3.67 11.93 1.81
CA THR A 84 -3.37 12.67 3.05
C THR A 84 -1.90 12.53 3.45
N LEU A 85 -1.32 11.33 3.32
CA LEU A 85 0.11 11.12 3.57
C LEU A 85 0.99 11.86 2.56
N ALA A 86 0.56 11.97 1.30
CA ALA A 86 1.29 12.73 0.29
C ALA A 86 1.33 14.23 0.60
N ASP A 87 0.21 14.78 1.02
CA ASP A 87 0.13 16.18 1.44
C ASP A 87 1.05 16.46 2.64
N ALA A 88 1.00 15.60 3.66
CA ALA A 88 1.88 15.70 4.83
C ALA A 88 3.37 15.57 4.43
N LEU A 89 3.70 14.65 3.53
CA LEU A 89 5.07 14.49 3.05
C LEU A 89 5.57 15.75 2.34
N LEU A 90 4.75 16.36 1.47
CA LEU A 90 5.11 17.60 0.79
C LEU A 90 5.34 18.74 1.79
N GLU A 91 4.51 18.86 2.82
CA GLU A 91 4.68 19.85 3.89
C GLU A 91 5.98 19.65 4.68
N ILE A 92 6.31 18.40 5.02
CA ILE A 92 7.57 18.03 5.69
C ILE A 92 8.76 18.43 4.80
N LEU A 93 8.75 18.05 3.53
CA LEU A 93 9.85 18.35 2.60
C LEU A 93 10.03 19.84 2.36
N ASN A 94 8.93 20.61 2.30
CA ASN A 94 8.98 22.07 2.19
C ASN A 94 9.62 22.69 3.42
N THR A 95 9.23 22.25 4.62
CA THR A 95 9.77 22.75 5.88
C THR A 95 11.25 22.36 6.05
N PHE A 96 11.63 21.15 5.64
CA PHE A 96 13.03 20.71 5.63
C PHE A 96 13.88 21.59 4.73
N ARG A 97 13.41 21.83 3.50
CA ARG A 97 14.10 22.70 2.54
C ARG A 97 14.27 24.12 3.07
N ALA A 98 13.25 24.69 3.72
CA ALA A 98 13.35 26.02 4.34
C ALA A 98 14.38 26.06 5.49
N ALA A 99 14.62 24.93 6.16
CA ALA A 99 15.63 24.78 7.21
C ALA A 99 17.02 24.35 6.67
N GLY A 100 17.22 24.27 5.35
CA GLY A 100 18.47 23.81 4.74
C GLY A 100 18.72 22.30 4.83
N VAL A 101 17.69 21.53 5.16
CA VAL A 101 17.73 20.06 5.28
C VAL A 101 17.25 19.41 3.98
N ILE A 102 18.01 18.45 3.47
CA ILE A 102 17.58 17.61 2.34
C ILE A 102 16.91 16.37 2.90
N GLY A 103 15.59 16.26 2.72
CA GLY A 103 14.82 15.05 3.00
C GLY A 103 14.65 14.20 1.75
N ILE A 104 14.91 12.90 1.87
CA ILE A 104 14.71 11.91 0.81
C ILE A 104 13.60 10.95 1.25
N PRO A 105 12.39 11.05 0.68
CA PRO A 105 11.33 10.08 0.93
C PRO A 105 11.77 8.71 0.44
N VAL A 106 11.54 7.68 1.25
CA VAL A 106 11.82 6.29 0.86
C VAL A 106 10.56 5.43 0.99
N LYS A 107 10.51 4.36 0.20
CA LYS A 107 9.40 3.39 0.18
C LYS A 107 8.03 4.08 -0.06
N GLY A 108 6.98 3.54 0.55
CA GLY A 108 5.65 4.15 0.67
C GLY A 108 5.12 4.75 -0.62
N LEU A 109 4.94 6.08 -0.59
CA LEU A 109 4.35 6.87 -1.67
C LEU A 109 5.15 6.81 -2.96
N VAL A 110 6.48 6.84 -2.87
CA VAL A 110 7.36 6.75 -4.02
C VAL A 110 7.12 5.42 -4.76
N LEU A 111 6.99 4.31 -4.02
CA LEU A 111 6.68 3.01 -4.62
C LEU A 111 5.23 2.91 -5.09
N ALA A 112 4.28 3.51 -4.37
CA ALA A 112 2.88 3.52 -4.76
C ALA A 112 2.70 4.14 -6.16
N GLU A 113 3.39 5.24 -6.43
CA GLU A 113 3.36 5.92 -7.73
C GLU A 113 4.20 5.22 -8.79
N THR A 114 5.48 4.95 -8.50
CA THR A 114 6.44 4.47 -9.52
C THR A 114 6.33 2.99 -9.85
N LEU A 115 5.92 2.15 -8.88
CA LEU A 115 5.94 0.69 -9.01
C LEU A 115 4.54 0.06 -9.01
N TYR A 116 3.62 0.56 -8.17
CA TYR A 116 2.26 0.02 -8.07
C TYR A 116 1.26 0.67 -9.03
N GLY A 117 1.66 1.75 -9.72
CA GLY A 117 0.84 2.41 -10.74
C GLY A 117 -0.29 3.28 -10.19
N GLY A 118 -0.22 3.69 -8.92
CA GLY A 118 -1.13 4.67 -8.36
C GLY A 118 -1.24 4.65 -6.84
N LEU A 119 -1.64 5.79 -6.27
CA LEU A 119 -1.80 5.95 -4.82
C LEU A 119 -2.86 5.02 -4.21
N GLY A 120 -3.85 4.52 -4.96
CA GLY A 120 -4.86 3.59 -4.43
C GLY A 120 -4.40 2.14 -4.28
N MET A 121 -3.15 1.83 -4.67
CA MET A 121 -2.73 0.46 -5.02
C MET A 121 -1.84 -0.21 -3.98
N ARG A 122 -1.28 0.57 -3.03
CA ARG A 122 -0.41 0.09 -1.96
C ARG A 122 -0.94 0.62 -0.63
N SER A 123 -1.10 -0.23 0.38
CA SER A 123 -1.39 0.23 1.74
C SER A 123 -0.12 0.84 2.36
N LEU A 124 -0.27 2.01 2.99
CA LEU A 124 0.79 2.70 3.73
C LEU A 124 0.35 2.89 5.18
N GLY A 125 1.27 2.62 6.10
CA GLY A 125 1.11 2.88 7.53
C GLY A 125 1.65 4.25 7.94
N ASP A 126 2.76 4.65 7.34
CA ASP A 126 3.63 5.74 7.78
C ASP A 126 4.32 6.45 6.59
N LEU A 127 5.21 7.40 6.93
CA LEU A 127 6.11 8.09 6.01
C LEU A 127 7.55 7.89 6.48
N ASP A 128 8.38 7.31 5.62
CA ASP A 128 9.82 7.23 5.84
C ASP A 128 10.54 8.35 5.08
N VAL A 129 11.34 9.16 5.79
CA VAL A 129 12.17 10.21 5.18
C VAL A 129 13.60 10.11 5.73
N LEU A 130 14.56 9.91 4.83
CA LEU A 130 15.98 9.93 5.17
C LEU A 130 16.51 11.36 5.17
N VAL A 131 17.36 11.66 6.16
CA VAL A 131 18.15 12.89 6.25
C VAL A 131 19.61 12.53 6.57
N ARG A 132 20.54 13.44 6.33
CA ARG A 132 21.93 13.24 6.79
C ARG A 132 21.98 13.25 8.32
N PRO A 133 22.83 12.43 8.96
CA PRO A 133 22.94 12.40 10.42
C PRO A 133 23.23 13.79 11.04
N ALA A 134 24.06 14.60 10.37
CA ALA A 134 24.37 15.97 10.81
C ALA A 134 23.16 16.91 10.79
N ASP A 135 22.16 16.62 9.96
CA ASP A 135 20.95 17.44 9.80
C ASP A 135 19.82 17.00 10.75
N LEU A 136 19.99 15.91 11.51
CA LEU A 136 18.95 15.38 12.42
C LEU A 136 18.40 16.42 13.41
N PRO A 137 19.23 17.25 14.08
CA PRO A 137 18.70 18.28 14.98
C PRO A 137 17.81 19.30 14.25
N ALA A 138 18.22 19.74 13.05
CA ALA A 138 17.45 20.68 12.24
C ALA A 138 16.16 20.05 11.71
N ALA A 139 16.21 18.78 11.29
CA ALA A 139 15.05 18.02 10.85
C ALA A 139 14.02 17.85 11.99
N ARG A 140 14.45 17.52 13.20
CA ARG A 140 13.56 17.41 14.38
C ARG A 140 12.92 18.76 14.72
N ALA A 141 13.70 19.85 14.71
CA ALA A 141 13.17 21.18 14.93
C ALA A 141 12.14 21.59 13.86
N ALA A 142 12.37 21.21 12.59
CA ALA A 142 11.42 21.41 11.51
C ALA A 142 10.12 20.62 11.72
N LEU A 143 10.20 19.34 12.10
CA LEU A 143 9.03 18.51 12.41
C LEU A 143 8.23 19.06 13.59
N ALA A 144 8.89 19.56 14.64
CA ALA A 144 8.20 20.15 15.80
C ALA A 144 7.39 21.41 15.43
N ARG A 145 7.83 22.20 14.44
CA ARG A 145 7.04 23.35 13.93
C ARG A 145 5.76 22.91 13.22
N LEU A 146 5.76 21.71 12.65
CA LEU A 146 4.58 21.06 12.07
C LEU A 146 3.77 20.27 13.12
N GLN A 147 4.05 20.48 14.42
CA GLN A 147 3.36 19.83 15.53
C GLN A 147 3.54 18.30 15.61
N PHE A 148 4.53 17.74 14.91
CA PHE A 148 4.95 16.37 15.15
C PHE A 148 5.68 16.26 16.49
N ALA A 149 5.35 15.22 17.25
CA ALA A 149 6.04 14.86 18.48
C ALA A 149 6.88 13.59 18.26
N GLN A 150 7.95 13.46 19.04
CA GLN A 150 8.68 12.21 19.12
C GLN A 150 7.88 11.20 19.94
N GLU A 151 7.76 9.99 19.41
CA GLU A 151 7.24 8.85 20.15
C GLU A 151 8.43 8.04 20.70
N ASP A 152 8.49 7.85 22.01
CA ASP A 152 9.63 7.22 22.69
C ASP A 152 9.68 5.69 22.48
N GLU A 153 8.52 5.08 22.21
CA GLU A 153 8.37 3.69 21.82
C GLU A 153 7.68 3.62 20.45
N PRO A 154 8.43 3.68 19.33
CA PRO A 154 7.83 3.54 18.01
C PRO A 154 7.22 2.13 17.88
N GLY A 155 5.91 2.08 17.72
CA GLY A 155 5.19 0.83 17.47
C GLY A 155 5.58 0.27 16.09
N PHE A 156 6.22 -0.90 16.08
CA PHE A 156 6.42 -1.73 14.88
C PHE A 156 5.59 -3.01 14.99
#